data_AF-A0A166A7Z7-F1
#
_entry.id   AF-A0A166A7Z7-F1
#
_cell.length_a   1.000
_cell.length_b   1.000
_cell.length_c   1.000
_cell.angle_alpha   90.00
_cell.angle_beta   90.00
_cell.angle_gamma   90.00
#
_symmetry.space_group_name_H-M   'P 1'
#
loop_
_entity.id
_entity.type
_entity.pdbx_description
1 polymer ?
#
loop_
_entity_poly.entity_id
_entity_poly.type
_entity_poly.pdbx_seq_one_letter_code
_entity_poly.pdbx_strand_id
1 'polypeptide(L)'
;MDWYSAKRVHNEEGRKKIAALDLECVYNQLTAPVATGGYEWSLKNAREAVNDYRSFLIEALELSFQYDDEREHDARAWPSKAVDIVWHTHILFTAKYFEDCNDIFGHYLHHRPQVPPPVDE
;
A
#
# COMPACT_ATOMS: atom_id res chain seq x y z
N MET A 1 11.06 15.51 19.65
CA MET A 1 9.77 16.03 19.16
C MET A 1 8.92 14.83 18.84
N ASP A 2 8.07 14.40 19.77
CA ASP A 2 6.92 13.56 19.42
C ASP A 2 5.92 14.51 18.77
N TRP A 3 6.02 14.70 17.46
CA TRP A 3 5.13 15.62 16.77
C TRP A 3 3.70 15.08 16.79
N TYR A 4 3.47 13.76 17.00
CA TYR A 4 2.14 13.14 16.94
C TYR A 4 1.98 11.91 17.86
N SER A 5 0.85 11.80 18.58
CA SER A 5 0.51 10.53 19.26
C SER A 5 -0.20 9.60 18.28
N ALA A 6 0.53 8.65 17.70
CA ALA A 6 -0.08 7.55 16.97
C ALA A 6 -0.78 6.62 17.96
N LYS A 7 -2.07 6.35 17.77
CA LYS A 7 -2.77 5.30 18.51
C LYS A 7 -2.99 4.13 17.57
N ARG A 8 -2.52 2.95 17.98
CA ARG A 8 -2.81 1.72 17.24
C ARG A 8 -4.14 1.15 17.73
N VAL A 9 -5.07 0.92 16.82
CA VAL A 9 -6.34 0.27 17.09
C VAL A 9 -6.35 -1.07 16.38
N HIS A 10 -6.63 -2.15 17.11
CA HIS A 10 -6.73 -3.47 16.50
C HIS A 10 -8.01 -3.58 15.66
N ASN A 11 -7.90 -4.08 14.43
CA ASN A 11 -9.04 -4.29 13.54
C ASN A 11 -9.07 -5.73 13.01
N GLU A 12 -9.80 -6.62 13.69
CA GLU A 12 -9.88 -8.04 13.35
C GLU A 12 -10.53 -8.27 11.97
N GLU A 13 -11.62 -7.55 11.68
CA GLU A 13 -12.37 -7.72 10.44
C GLU A 13 -11.55 -7.25 9.23
N GLY A 14 -10.94 -6.06 9.31
CA GLY A 14 -10.09 -5.56 8.24
C GLY A 14 -8.86 -6.45 8.01
N ARG A 15 -8.29 -7.07 9.05
CA ARG A 15 -7.23 -8.08 8.88
C ARG A 15 -7.71 -9.31 8.11
N LYS A 16 -8.92 -9.80 8.35
CA LYS A 16 -9.50 -10.92 7.58
C LYS A 16 -9.68 -10.54 6.11
N LYS A 17 -10.18 -9.33 5.84
CA LYS A 17 -10.30 -8.79 4.48
C LYS A 17 -8.95 -8.68 3.78
N ILE A 18 -7.94 -8.13 4.46
CA ILE A 18 -6.56 -8.03 3.93
C ILE A 18 -5.96 -9.42 3.65
N ALA A 19 -6.19 -10.38 4.53
CA ALA A 19 -5.72 -11.76 4.33
C ALA A 19 -6.38 -12.43 3.12
N ALA A 20 -7.64 -12.11 2.85
CA ALA A 20 -8.42 -12.63 1.73
C ALA A 20 -8.19 -11.90 0.39
N LEU A 21 -7.46 -10.76 0.39
CA LEU A 21 -7.16 -10.02 -0.84
C LEU A 21 -6.51 -10.92 -1.89
N ASP A 22 -7.17 -11.01 -3.04
CA ASP A 22 -6.55 -11.54 -4.25
C ASP A 22 -5.59 -10.48 -4.81
N LEU A 23 -4.30 -10.80 -4.79
CA LEU A 23 -3.22 -9.96 -5.31
C LEU A 23 -2.48 -10.67 -6.46
N GLU A 24 -3.07 -11.71 -7.06
CA GLU A 24 -2.41 -12.44 -8.15
C GLU A 24 -2.21 -11.55 -9.39
N CYS A 25 -3.11 -10.61 -9.68
CA CYS A 25 -2.90 -9.66 -10.78
C CYS A 25 -1.64 -8.80 -10.56
N VAL A 26 -1.41 -8.37 -9.31
CA VAL A 26 -0.23 -7.60 -8.91
C VAL A 26 1.02 -8.48 -8.97
N TYR A 27 0.98 -9.68 -8.39
CA TYR A 27 2.06 -10.66 -8.45
C TYR A 27 2.46 -11.01 -9.90
N ASN A 28 1.48 -11.24 -10.77
CA ASN A 28 1.69 -11.54 -12.18
C ASN A 28 2.34 -10.35 -12.89
N GLN A 29 1.92 -9.12 -12.61
CA GLN A 29 2.56 -7.92 -13.17
C GLN A 29 4.02 -7.77 -12.71
N LEU A 30 4.30 -8.05 -11.43
CA LEU A 30 5.66 -7.97 -10.87
C LEU A 30 6.62 -8.99 -11.52
N THR A 31 6.11 -10.17 -11.87
CA THR A 31 6.92 -11.26 -12.45
C THR A 31 6.94 -11.25 -13.97
N ALA A 32 6.05 -10.49 -14.62
CA ALA A 32 5.98 -10.38 -16.07
C ALA A 32 7.22 -9.70 -16.67
N PRO A 33 7.56 -10.01 -17.94
CA PRO A 33 8.65 -9.37 -18.66
C PRO A 33 8.52 -7.85 -18.73
N VAL A 34 9.65 -7.14 -18.65
CA VAL A 34 9.73 -5.67 -18.82
C VAL A 34 9.28 -5.29 -20.23
N ALA A 35 9.56 -6.16 -21.21
CA ALA A 35 9.08 -6.00 -22.59
C ALA A 35 7.54 -5.92 -22.70
N THR A 36 6.81 -6.43 -21.71
CA THR A 36 5.34 -6.38 -21.62
C THR A 36 4.84 -5.39 -20.57
N GLY A 37 5.72 -4.53 -20.05
CA GLY A 37 5.40 -3.55 -18.99
C GLY A 37 5.44 -4.11 -17.58
N GLY A 38 5.92 -5.35 -17.39
CA GLY A 38 6.15 -5.95 -16.08
C GLY A 38 7.47 -5.50 -15.44
N TYR A 39 7.83 -6.13 -14.31
CA TYR A 39 9.02 -5.76 -13.54
C TYR A 39 10.12 -6.83 -13.53
N GLU A 40 9.89 -8.02 -14.11
CA GLU A 40 10.85 -9.15 -14.15
C GLU A 40 11.40 -9.57 -12.79
N TRP A 41 10.61 -9.42 -11.72
CA TRP A 41 11.03 -9.90 -10.41
C TRP A 41 11.06 -11.43 -10.37
N SER A 42 11.98 -11.98 -9.59
CA SER A 42 11.95 -13.40 -9.30
C SER A 42 10.64 -13.75 -8.57
N LEU A 43 10.11 -14.95 -8.83
CA LEU A 43 8.86 -15.43 -8.21
C LEU A 43 8.91 -15.33 -6.67
N LYS A 44 10.08 -15.63 -6.09
CA LYS A 44 10.32 -15.55 -4.65
C LYS A 44 10.20 -14.10 -4.15
N ASN A 45 10.95 -13.17 -4.73
CA ASN A 45 10.97 -11.77 -4.28
C ASN A 45 9.59 -11.12 -4.46
N ALA A 46 8.89 -11.42 -5.56
CA ALA A 46 7.54 -10.94 -5.79
C ALA A 46 6.56 -11.45 -4.73
N ARG A 47 6.63 -12.74 -4.37
CA ARG A 47 5.76 -13.31 -3.34
C ARG A 47 6.04 -12.74 -1.96
N GLU A 48 7.31 -12.57 -1.60
CA GLU A 48 7.73 -11.95 -0.33
C GLU A 48 7.21 -10.51 -0.24
N ALA A 49 7.44 -9.69 -1.27
CA ALA A 49 6.98 -8.30 -1.29
C ALA A 49 5.44 -8.15 -1.26
N VAL A 50 4.71 -9.05 -1.92
CA VAL A 50 3.23 -9.09 -1.85
C VAL A 50 2.74 -9.46 -0.45
N ASN A 51 3.44 -10.32 0.27
CA ASN A 51 3.12 -10.63 1.66
C ASN A 51 3.44 -9.45 2.59
N ASP A 52 4.57 -8.78 2.38
CA ASP A 52 4.93 -7.57 3.13
C ASP A 52 3.95 -6.43 2.88
N TYR A 53 3.38 -6.33 1.67
CA TYR A 53 2.33 -5.37 1.37
C TYR A 53 1.05 -5.60 2.20
N ARG A 54 0.68 -6.85 2.50
CA ARG A 54 -0.43 -7.12 3.43
C ARG A 54 -0.13 -6.61 4.84
N SER A 55 1.09 -6.82 5.32
CA SER A 55 1.54 -6.27 6.60
C SER A 55 1.44 -4.74 6.61
N PHE A 56 1.87 -4.09 5.53
CA PHE A 56 1.74 -2.64 5.36
C PHE A 56 0.28 -2.17 5.37
N LEU A 57 -0.64 -2.85 4.69
CA LEU A 57 -2.07 -2.50 4.71
C LEU A 57 -2.67 -2.61 6.12
N ILE A 58 -2.24 -3.62 6.90
CA ILE A 58 -2.65 -3.75 8.31
C ILE A 58 -2.11 -2.57 9.13
N GLU A 59 -0.86 -2.16 8.91
CA GLU A 59 -0.32 -0.98 9.58
C GLU A 59 -1.08 0.28 9.19
N ALA A 60 -1.35 0.49 7.91
CA ALA A 60 -2.13 1.63 7.44
C ALA A 60 -3.56 1.65 8.03
N LEU A 61 -4.19 0.49 8.18
CA LEU A 61 -5.54 0.36 8.76
C LEU A 61 -5.56 0.64 10.26
N GLU A 62 -4.56 0.13 10.98
CA GLU A 62 -4.56 0.15 12.44
C GLU A 62 -3.86 1.37 13.04
N LEU A 63 -3.09 2.12 12.26
CA LEU A 63 -2.46 3.36 12.68
C LEU A 63 -3.44 4.53 12.56
N SER A 64 -4.07 4.90 13.68
CA SER A 64 -4.83 6.14 13.77
C SER A 64 -3.93 7.29 14.22
N PHE A 65 -4.01 8.40 13.51
CA PHE A 65 -3.40 9.65 13.90
C PHE A 65 -4.50 10.69 14.13
N GLN A 66 -4.40 11.47 15.21
CA GLN A 66 -5.30 12.59 15.46
C GLN A 66 -4.69 13.86 14.86
N TYR A 67 -5.23 14.34 13.74
CA TYR A 67 -4.92 15.65 13.16
C TYR A 67 -6.18 16.42 12.79
N ASP A 68 -6.08 17.75 12.86
CA ASP A 68 -7.06 18.72 12.32
C ASP A 68 -6.87 18.96 10.80
N ASP A 69 -6.27 18.02 10.06
CA ASP A 69 -5.75 18.24 8.70
C ASP A 69 -6.54 17.46 7.64
N GLU A 70 -6.67 18.04 6.44
CA GLU A 70 -7.38 17.54 5.25
C GLU A 70 -6.83 16.21 4.67
N ARG A 71 -5.81 15.62 5.30
CA ARG A 71 -5.09 14.42 4.87
C ARG A 71 -5.52 13.15 5.61
N GLU A 72 -6.77 13.08 6.04
CA GLU A 72 -7.33 12.00 6.86
C GLU A 72 -7.14 10.60 6.24
N HIS A 73 -7.10 10.50 4.92
CA HIS A 73 -7.09 9.24 4.16
C HIS A 73 -5.74 8.90 3.47
N ASP A 74 -4.68 9.68 3.71
CA ASP A 74 -3.34 9.35 3.21
C ASP A 74 -2.74 8.19 4.02
N ALA A 75 -2.07 7.22 3.38
CA ALA A 75 -1.34 6.21 4.16
C ALA A 75 -0.20 6.87 4.93
N ARG A 76 -0.19 6.66 6.25
CA ARG A 76 0.79 7.27 7.16
C ARG A 76 1.93 6.33 7.55
N ALA A 77 1.84 5.06 7.14
CA ALA A 77 2.94 4.12 7.22
C ALA A 77 3.94 4.38 6.09
N TRP A 78 5.23 4.16 6.37
CA TRP A 78 6.29 4.29 5.38
C TRP A 78 6.59 2.91 4.80
N PRO A 79 6.20 2.60 3.55
CA PRO A 79 6.50 1.31 2.97
C PRO A 79 8.01 1.18 2.70
N SER A 80 8.50 -0.06 2.68
CA SER A 80 9.80 -0.35 2.07
C SER A 80 9.71 -0.09 0.56
N LYS A 81 10.86 0.12 -0.12
CA LYS A 81 10.87 0.32 -1.59
C LYS A 81 10.16 -0.79 -2.36
N ALA A 82 10.29 -2.05 -1.91
CA ALA A 82 9.64 -3.18 -2.57
C ALA A 82 8.12 -3.12 -2.38
N VAL A 83 7.66 -2.87 -1.15
CA VAL A 83 6.24 -2.71 -0.83
C VAL A 83 5.62 -1.53 -1.58
N ASP A 84 6.36 -0.42 -1.69
CA ASP A 84 5.93 0.76 -2.44
C ASP A 84 5.70 0.44 -3.93
N ILE A 85 6.58 -0.36 -4.55
CA ILE A 85 6.38 -0.84 -5.92
C ILE A 85 5.16 -1.75 -6.02
N VAL A 86 4.93 -2.65 -5.05
CA VAL A 86 3.71 -3.48 -5.02
C VAL A 86 2.47 -2.60 -4.92
N TRP A 87 2.50 -1.57 -4.07
CA TRP A 87 1.38 -0.66 -3.90
C TRP A 87 1.11 0.17 -5.16
N HIS A 88 2.14 0.73 -5.78
CA HIS A 88 2.02 1.40 -7.08
C HIS A 88 1.41 0.48 -8.14
N THR A 89 1.89 -0.76 -8.20
CA THR A 89 1.37 -1.76 -9.13
C THR A 89 -0.11 -2.05 -8.85
N HIS A 90 -0.52 -2.13 -7.59
CA HIS A 90 -1.91 -2.30 -7.20
C HIS A 90 -2.78 -1.12 -7.64
N ILE A 91 -2.33 0.12 -7.44
CA ILE A 91 -3.02 1.35 -7.88
C ILE A 91 -3.32 1.34 -9.38
N LEU A 92 -2.42 0.76 -10.21
CA LEU A 92 -2.65 0.66 -11.66
C LEU A 92 -3.85 -0.22 -12.02
N PHE A 93 -4.24 -1.16 -11.15
CA PHE A 93 -5.51 -1.90 -11.26
C PHE A 93 -6.66 -1.07 -10.67
N THR A 94 -6.86 0.14 -11.20
CA THR A 94 -7.65 1.21 -10.59
C THR A 94 -9.01 0.81 -10.03
N ALA A 95 -9.82 0.05 -10.78
CA ALA A 95 -11.14 -0.40 -10.34
C ALA A 95 -11.04 -1.36 -9.13
N LYS A 96 -10.15 -2.35 -9.22
CA LYS A 96 -9.88 -3.30 -8.13
C LYS A 96 -9.32 -2.59 -6.91
N TYR A 97 -8.38 -1.68 -7.11
CA TYR A 97 -7.76 -0.93 -6.02
C TYR A 97 -8.80 -0.09 -5.26
N PHE A 98 -9.73 0.54 -5.99
CA PHE A 98 -10.83 1.28 -5.40
C PHE A 98 -11.74 0.37 -4.57
N GLU A 99 -12.14 -0.78 -5.11
CA GLU A 99 -12.99 -1.76 -4.43
C GLU A 99 -12.31 -2.32 -3.17
N ASP A 100 -11.07 -2.78 -3.28
CA ASP A 100 -10.27 -3.28 -2.17
C ASP A 100 -10.12 -2.23 -1.06
N CYS A 101 -9.88 -0.96 -1.43
CA CYS A 101 -9.76 0.13 -0.46
C CYS A 101 -11.08 0.41 0.24
N ASN A 102 -12.18 0.47 -0.51
CA ASN A 102 -13.51 0.67 0.07
C ASN A 102 -13.87 -0.47 1.04
N ASP A 103 -13.53 -1.71 0.68
CA ASP A 103 -13.86 -2.87 1.51
C ASP A 103 -13.02 -2.91 2.79
N ILE A 104 -11.74 -2.52 2.75
CA ILE A 104 -10.83 -2.58 3.89
C ILE A 104 -10.93 -1.34 4.77
N PHE A 105 -10.87 -0.15 4.17
CA PHE A 105 -10.74 1.13 4.87
C PHE A 105 -12.07 1.92 4.90
N GLY A 106 -13.04 1.58 4.05
CA GLY A 106 -14.26 2.38 3.86
C GLY A 106 -14.05 3.65 3.03
N HIS A 107 -12.84 3.85 2.49
CA HIS A 107 -12.45 4.99 1.66
C HIS A 107 -11.25 4.63 0.79
N TYR A 108 -10.92 5.48 -0.18
CA TYR A 108 -9.72 5.32 -1.00
C TYR A 108 -8.47 5.67 -0.18
N LEU A 109 -7.53 4.73 -0.04
CA LEU A 109 -6.26 4.99 0.63
C LEU A 109 -5.34 5.78 -0.32
N HIS A 110 -5.08 7.05 -0.02
CA HIS A 110 -4.27 7.88 -0.90
C HIS A 110 -2.77 7.58 -0.75
N HIS A 111 -2.09 7.41 -1.88
CA HIS A 111 -0.62 7.38 -1.95
C HIS A 111 -0.08 8.80 -2.13
N ARG A 112 0.96 9.13 -1.36
CA ARG A 112 1.72 10.38 -1.48
C ARG A 112 3.18 10.05 -1.78
N PRO A 113 3.63 10.23 -3.03
CA PRO A 113 5.02 9.99 -3.37
C PRO A 113 5.93 10.91 -2.57
N GLN A 114 6.98 10.34 -1.99
CA GLN A 114 8.09 11.13 -1.49
C GLN A 114 9.01 11.45 -2.65
N VAL A 115 8.64 12.50 -3.37
CA VAL A 115 9.53 13.07 -4.36
C VAL A 115 10.65 13.78 -3.59
N PRO A 116 11.94 13.51 -3.88
CA PRO A 116 13.00 14.42 -3.46
C PRO A 116 12.62 15.85 -3.90
N PRO A 117 12.96 16.89 -3.12
CA PRO A 117 12.77 18.26 -3.59
C PRO A 117 13.43 18.42 -4.96
N PRO A 118 12.88 19.31 -5.83
CA PRO A 118 13.50 19.58 -7.13
C PRO A 118 14.99 19.84 -6.94
N VAL A 119 15.83 19.16 -7.71
CA VAL A 119 17.20 19.63 -7.90
C VAL A 119 17.06 20.88 -8.75
N ASP A 120 17.22 22.04 -8.13
CA ASP A 120 17.38 23.30 -8.86
C ASP A 120 18.62 23.14 -9.76
N GLU A 121 18.42 23.17 -11.08
CA GLU A 121 19.50 23.30 -12.09
C GLU A 121 20.01 24.75 -12.17
#